data_AF-A0A914FLM7-F1
#
_entry.id   AF-A0A914FLM7-F1
#
_cell.length_a   1.000
_cell.length_b   1.000
_cell.length_c   1.000
_cell.angle_alpha   90.00
_cell.angle_beta   90.00
_cell.angle_gamma   90.00
#
_symmetry.space_group_name_H-M   'P 1'
#
loop_
_entity.id
_entity.type
_entity.pdbx_description
1 polymer ?
#
loop_
_entity_poly.entity_id
_entity_poly.type
_entity_poly.pdbx_seq_one_letter_code
_entity_poly.pdbx_strand_id
1 'polypeptide(L)'
;MSTQNYIPKDVTQQKEFLEKYPEFDGRGIKIAIIDSDVVDKNSPGFQRTTDGLPKIIESFGKYLVTVDTSKIVERNAGKNYITGLDGQKIYIPIKWNNPSDKWHLGIKSLFDINMDDKVSLE
;
A
#
# COMPACT_ATOMS: atom_id res chain seq x y z
N MET A 1 -9.38 6.98 21.17
CA MET A 1 -10.81 6.60 21.27
C MET A 1 -10.91 5.11 20.99
N SER A 2 -11.46 4.33 21.92
CA SER A 2 -11.65 2.87 21.77
C SER A 2 -12.64 2.60 20.64
N THR A 3 -12.24 1.81 19.64
CA THR A 3 -13.06 1.40 18.49
C THR A 3 -14.14 0.37 18.85
N GLN A 4 -14.41 0.14 20.15
CA GLN A 4 -15.40 -0.85 20.61
C GLN A 4 -16.85 -0.55 20.20
N ASN A 5 -17.18 0.65 19.72
CA ASN A 5 -18.58 1.09 19.62
C ASN A 5 -19.29 0.86 18.28
N TYR A 6 -18.65 0.30 17.25
CA TYR A 6 -19.28 0.20 15.91
C TYR A 6 -19.75 -1.19 15.50
N ILE A 7 -19.32 -2.25 16.19
CA ILE A 7 -19.72 -3.63 15.90
C ILE A 7 -20.14 -4.29 17.21
N PRO A 8 -21.43 -4.60 17.43
CA PRO A 8 -21.89 -5.33 18.60
C PRO A 8 -21.26 -6.73 18.62
N LYS A 9 -20.30 -6.96 19.51
CA LYS A 9 -19.62 -8.26 19.67
C LYS A 9 -20.30 -9.17 20.69
N ASP A 10 -21.09 -8.58 21.59
CA ASP A 10 -21.80 -9.31 22.64
C ASP A 10 -22.88 -10.23 22.05
N VAL A 11 -23.54 -9.79 20.96
CA VAL A 11 -24.56 -10.60 20.27
C VAL A 11 -23.97 -11.82 19.55
N THR A 12 -22.70 -11.76 19.15
CA THR A 12 -22.02 -12.88 18.48
C THR A 12 -21.26 -13.79 19.45
N GLN A 13 -21.20 -13.42 20.74
CA GLN A 13 -20.42 -14.14 21.77
C GLN A 13 -18.95 -14.33 21.38
N GLN A 14 -18.41 -13.44 20.53
CA GLN A 14 -17.03 -13.54 20.02
C GLN A 14 -16.03 -13.54 21.17
N LYS A 15 -16.30 -12.75 22.22
CA LYS A 15 -15.42 -12.59 23.35
C LYS A 15 -15.35 -13.87 24.19
N GLU A 16 -16.49 -14.42 24.56
CA GLU A 16 -16.64 -15.64 25.33
C GLU A 16 -16.03 -16.84 24.60
N PHE A 17 -16.18 -16.89 23.28
CA PHE A 17 -15.57 -17.92 22.44
C PHE A 17 -14.03 -17.86 22.50
N LEU A 18 -13.43 -16.68 22.37
CA LEU A 18 -11.97 -16.51 22.44
C LEU A 18 -11.43 -16.67 23.86
N GLU A 19 -12.19 -16.32 24.90
CA GLU A 19 -11.82 -16.62 26.29
C GLU A 19 -11.73 -18.13 26.53
N LYS A 20 -12.64 -18.92 25.93
CA LYS A 20 -12.64 -20.38 26.03
C LYS A 20 -11.60 -21.05 25.13
N TYR A 21 -11.33 -20.49 23.95
CA TYR A 21 -10.38 -21.00 22.97
C TYR A 21 -9.40 -19.91 22.51
N PRO A 22 -8.38 -19.56 23.34
CA PRO A 22 -7.50 -18.41 23.09
C PRO A 22 -6.71 -18.48 21.77
N GLU A 23 -6.48 -19.70 21.27
CA GLU A 23 -5.73 -19.95 20.05
C GLU A 23 -6.59 -19.86 18.77
N PHE A 24 -7.91 -19.69 18.91
CA PHE A 24 -8.86 -19.71 17.79
C PHE A 24 -9.14 -18.27 17.31
N ASP A 25 -8.10 -17.43 17.31
CA ASP A 25 -8.14 -16.01 16.96
C ASP A 25 -7.87 -15.74 15.46
N GLY A 26 -7.72 -16.80 14.67
CA GLY A 26 -7.45 -16.73 13.23
C GLY A 26 -5.97 -16.68 12.86
N ARG A 27 -5.04 -16.84 13.81
CA ARG A 27 -3.60 -16.96 13.51
C ARG A 27 -3.34 -18.06 12.47
N GLY A 28 -2.47 -17.78 11.50
CA GLY A 28 -2.16 -18.68 10.39
C GLY A 28 -3.22 -18.75 9.27
N ILE A 29 -4.37 -18.09 9.41
CA ILE A 29 -5.41 -18.03 8.38
C ILE A 29 -5.28 -16.74 7.56
N LYS A 30 -5.40 -16.85 6.23
CA LYS A 30 -5.42 -15.71 5.30
C LYS A 30 -6.81 -15.59 4.69
N ILE A 31 -7.36 -14.38 4.68
CA ILE A 31 -8.67 -14.06 4.11
C ILE A 31 -8.44 -13.05 2.98
N ALA A 32 -8.98 -13.35 1.79
CA ALA A 32 -9.05 -12.38 0.70
C ALA A 32 -10.37 -11.61 0.81
N ILE A 33 -10.29 -10.28 0.80
CA ILE A 33 -11.45 -9.39 0.82
C ILE A 33 -11.55 -8.74 -0.57
N ILE A 34 -12.68 -8.95 -1.25
CA ILE A 34 -12.98 -8.32 -2.54
C ILE A 34 -14.09 -7.31 -2.29
N ASP A 35 -13.70 -6.05 -2.08
CA ASP A 35 -14.61 -4.95 -1.76
C ASP A 35 -14.14 -3.68 -2.50
N SER A 36 -15.05 -2.73 -2.71
CA SER A 36 -14.75 -1.49 -3.44
C SER A 36 -13.86 -0.54 -2.66
N ASP A 37 -13.84 -0.68 -1.34
CA ASP A 37 -13.22 0.29 -0.44
C ASP A 37 -11.82 -0.16 -0.03
N VAL A 38 -10.87 0.75 -0.18
CA VAL A 38 -9.49 0.52 0.27
C VAL A 38 -9.51 0.45 1.79
N VAL A 39 -9.10 -0.71 2.31
CA VAL A 39 -8.83 -0.88 3.74
C VAL A 39 -7.69 0.08 4.14
N ASP A 40 -7.98 1.04 5.01
CA ASP A 40 -6.93 1.89 5.58
C ASP A 40 -5.99 1.04 6.45
N LYS A 41 -4.84 0.68 5.89
CA LYS A 41 -3.79 -0.09 6.56
C LYS A 41 -3.26 0.58 7.83
N ASN A 42 -3.43 1.89 7.97
CA ASN A 42 -2.96 2.63 9.14
C ASN A 42 -3.99 2.65 10.26
N SER A 43 -5.23 2.23 10.00
CA SER A 43 -6.25 2.10 11.04
C SER A 43 -5.79 1.10 12.10
N PRO A 44 -5.94 1.40 13.41
CA PRO A 44 -5.43 0.57 14.50
C PRO A 44 -5.82 -0.93 14.41
N GLY A 45 -6.99 -1.23 13.85
CA GLY A 45 -7.49 -2.61 13.70
C GLY A 45 -6.83 -3.42 12.58
N PHE A 46 -6.03 -2.79 11.71
CA PHE A 46 -5.40 -3.39 10.53
C PHE A 46 -3.86 -3.38 10.56
N GLN A 47 -3.25 -2.90 11.65
CA GLN A 47 -1.80 -2.78 11.72
C GLN A 47 -1.10 -4.11 12.01
N ARG A 48 -1.61 -4.87 12.99
CA ARG A 48 -0.96 -6.07 13.51
C ARG A 48 -1.97 -7.17 13.82
N THR A 49 -1.54 -8.42 13.63
CA THR A 49 -2.19 -9.63 14.13
C THR A 49 -1.86 -9.86 15.61
N THR A 50 -2.48 -10.87 16.23
CA THR A 50 -2.24 -11.25 17.63
C THR A 50 -0.82 -11.78 17.87
N ASP A 51 -0.18 -12.34 16.85
CA ASP A 51 1.22 -12.79 16.84
C ASP A 51 2.21 -11.71 16.35
N GLY A 52 1.76 -10.46 16.20
CA GLY A 52 2.64 -9.31 15.91
C GLY A 52 3.06 -9.16 14.45
N LEU A 53 2.50 -9.96 13.54
CA LEU A 53 2.73 -9.86 12.11
C LEU A 53 1.88 -8.74 11.47
N PRO A 54 2.25 -8.22 10.29
CA PRO A 54 1.39 -7.33 9.52
C PRO A 54 0.06 -8.00 9.17
N LYS A 55 -1.06 -7.33 9.44
CA LYS A 55 -2.40 -7.90 9.21
C LYS A 55 -2.87 -7.80 7.75
N ILE A 56 -2.41 -6.78 7.02
CA ILE A 56 -2.59 -6.68 5.56
C ILE A 56 -1.26 -7.03 4.92
N ILE A 57 -1.24 -8.12 4.16
CA ILE A 57 -0.05 -8.60 3.43
C ILE A 57 0.01 -7.92 2.06
N GLU A 58 -1.14 -7.81 1.41
CA GLU A 58 -1.26 -7.27 0.07
C GLU A 58 -2.61 -6.56 -0.09
N SER A 59 -2.63 -5.51 -0.90
CA SER A 59 -3.84 -4.75 -1.23
C SER A 59 -3.74 -4.27 -2.66
N PHE A 60 -4.77 -4.58 -3.43
CA PHE A 60 -4.92 -4.11 -4.81
C PHE A 60 -5.96 -3.01 -4.81
N GLY A 61 -5.53 -1.78 -5.08
CA GLY A 61 -6.45 -0.66 -5.23
C GLY A 61 -7.27 -0.81 -6.51
N LYS A 62 -8.55 -0.47 -6.45
CA LYS A 62 -9.39 -0.31 -7.64
C LYS A 62 -8.87 0.77 -8.60
N TYR A 63 -8.17 1.78 -8.06
CA TYR A 63 -7.65 2.94 -8.79
C TYR A 63 -6.12 2.90 -8.90
N LEU A 64 -5.59 1.81 -9.44
CA LEU A 64 -4.16 1.74 -9.77
C LEU A 64 -3.88 2.66 -10.94
N VAL A 65 -3.24 3.79 -10.65
CA VAL A 65 -2.71 4.66 -11.68
C VAL A 65 -1.47 4.02 -12.26
N THR A 66 -1.56 3.57 -13.50
CA THR A 66 -0.39 3.11 -14.23
C THR A 66 0.41 4.31 -14.73
N VAL A 67 1.71 4.31 -14.44
CA VAL A 67 2.69 5.27 -14.96
C VAL A 67 3.76 4.48 -15.70
N ASP A 68 4.00 4.82 -16.96
CA ASP A 68 5.11 4.24 -17.72
C ASP A 68 6.44 4.71 -17.13
N THR A 69 7.24 3.77 -16.64
CA THR A 69 8.58 4.01 -16.07
C THR A 69 9.70 3.37 -16.90
N SER A 70 9.42 3.07 -18.18
CA SER A 70 10.37 2.45 -19.11
C SER A 70 11.59 3.33 -19.41
N LYS A 71 11.49 4.65 -19.22
CA LYS A 71 12.62 5.55 -19.44
C LYS A 71 13.64 5.42 -18.32
N ILE A 72 14.85 5.00 -18.68
CA ILE A 72 15.99 4.94 -17.77
C ILE A 72 16.87 6.17 -17.99
N VAL A 73 17.26 6.81 -16.89
CA VAL A 73 18.25 7.90 -16.86
C VAL A 73 19.33 7.64 -15.82
N GLU A 74 20.48 8.26 -16.00
CA GLU A 74 21.58 8.25 -15.04
C GLU A 74 21.73 9.64 -14.40
N ARG A 75 22.43 9.73 -13.28
CA ARG A 75 22.75 11.03 -12.67
C ARG A 75 23.55 11.88 -13.64
N ASN A 76 23.26 13.19 -13.62
CA ASN A 76 24.09 14.13 -14.37
C ASN A 76 25.52 14.09 -13.81
N ALA A 77 26.52 14.08 -14.69
CA ALA A 77 27.93 13.95 -14.30
C ALA A 77 28.33 14.97 -13.22
N GLY A 78 28.89 14.46 -12.11
CA GLY A 78 29.32 15.26 -10.97
C GLY A 78 28.20 15.91 -10.15
N LYS A 79 26.94 15.52 -10.37
CA LYS A 79 25.77 16.11 -9.72
C LYS A 79 24.92 15.05 -9.02
N ASN A 80 24.18 15.47 -8.01
CA ASN A 80 23.25 14.62 -7.25
C ASN A 80 21.81 14.70 -7.76
N TYR A 81 21.60 15.07 -9.03
CA TYR A 81 20.27 15.18 -9.62
C TYR A 81 20.19 14.49 -10.99
N ILE A 82 19.00 13.98 -11.29
CA ILE A 82 18.61 13.50 -12.61
C ILE A 82 17.71 14.55 -13.28
N THR A 83 17.68 14.55 -14.61
CA THR A 83 16.78 15.41 -15.38
C THR A 83 15.47 14.65 -15.60
N GLY A 84 14.36 15.22 -15.11
CA GLY A 84 13.02 14.69 -15.29
C GLY A 84 12.55 14.74 -16.75
N LEU A 85 11.47 14.03 -17.04
CA LEU A 85 10.87 13.97 -18.39
C LEU A 85 10.31 15.34 -18.84
N ASP A 86 10.00 16.20 -17.89
CA ASP A 86 9.59 17.59 -18.06
C ASP A 86 10.78 18.59 -18.09
N GLY A 87 12.01 18.08 -18.01
CA GLY A 87 13.24 18.89 -17.95
C GLY A 87 13.58 19.44 -16.57
N GLN A 88 12.73 19.23 -15.54
CA GLN A 88 13.02 19.68 -14.18
C GLN A 88 14.11 18.84 -13.52
N LYS A 89 14.81 19.41 -12.54
CA LYS A 89 15.86 18.69 -11.80
C LYS A 89 15.25 17.96 -10.62
N ILE A 90 15.47 16.64 -10.55
CA ILE A 90 15.05 15.79 -9.44
C ILE A 90 16.29 15.42 -8.63
N TYR A 91 16.41 15.96 -7.41
CA TYR A 91 17.54 15.70 -6.53
C TYR A 91 17.40 14.34 -5.85
N ILE A 92 18.44 13.52 -5.94
CA ILE A 92 18.49 12.20 -5.31
C ILE A 92 19.12 12.33 -3.92
N PRO A 93 18.43 11.90 -2.85
CA PRO A 93 18.99 11.89 -1.50
C PRO A 93 20.26 11.03 -1.43
N ILE A 94 21.30 11.52 -0.73
CA ILE A 94 22.60 10.84 -0.60
C ILE A 94 22.45 9.46 0.06
N LYS A 95 21.45 9.29 0.93
CA LYS A 95 21.15 8.03 1.62
C LYS A 95 20.58 6.93 0.71
N TRP A 96 20.18 7.24 -0.52
CA TRP A 96 19.64 6.24 -1.45
C TRP A 96 20.79 5.49 -2.12
N ASN A 97 20.84 4.18 -1.90
CA ASN A 97 21.79 3.29 -2.53
C ASN A 97 21.16 2.66 -3.78
N ASN A 98 21.67 3.02 -4.95
CA ASN A 98 21.37 2.37 -6.22
C ASN A 98 22.69 1.98 -6.89
N PRO A 99 23.14 0.72 -6.75
CA PRO A 99 24.44 0.28 -7.28
C PRO A 99 24.60 0.45 -8.80
N SER A 100 23.48 0.43 -9.53
CA SER A 100 23.47 0.56 -11.00
C SER A 100 23.50 1.99 -11.49
N ASP A 101 23.19 2.96 -10.62
CA ASP A 101 22.89 4.37 -10.92
C ASP A 101 21.89 4.61 -12.07
N LYS A 102 21.10 3.58 -12.43
CA LYS A 102 20.01 3.65 -13.40
C LYS A 102 18.69 3.94 -12.69
N TRP A 103 18.03 5.01 -13.10
CA TRP A 103 16.80 5.51 -12.51
C TRP A 103 15.66 5.41 -13.51
N HIS A 104 14.62 4.67 -13.12
CA HIS A 104 13.39 4.56 -13.89
C HIS A 104 12.52 5.79 -13.66
N LEU A 105 12.18 6.50 -14.72
CA LEU A 105 11.38 7.71 -14.69
C LEU A 105 10.06 7.50 -15.40
N GLY A 106 9.00 7.98 -14.76
CA GLY A 106 7.69 8.15 -15.33
C GLY A 106 7.08 9.47 -14.90
N ILE A 107 6.21 10.01 -15.74
CA ILE A 107 5.44 11.23 -15.46
C ILE A 107 4.00 10.99 -15.87
N LYS A 108 3.06 11.44 -15.05
CA LYS A 108 1.64 11.45 -15.38
C LYS A 108 1.00 12.70 -14.79
N SER A 109 0.10 13.34 -15.53
CA SER A 109 -0.63 14.49 -15.02
C SER A 109 -1.54 14.05 -13.88
N LEU A 110 -1.67 14.90 -12.85
CA LEU A 110 -2.65 14.67 -11.79
C LEU A 110 -4.09 14.65 -12.35
N PHE A 111 -4.36 15.40 -13.42
CA PHE A 111 -5.67 15.39 -14.08
C PHE A 111 -5.93 14.10 -14.88
N ASP A 112 -4.87 13.39 -15.28
CA ASP A 112 -4.98 12.08 -15.93
C ASP A 112 -5.11 10.94 -14.92
N ILE A 113 -5.08 11.26 -13.62
CA ILE A 113 -5.45 10.33 -12.54
C ILE A 113 -6.97 10.35 -12.46
N ASN A 114 -7.63 9.70 -13.43
CA ASN A 114 -9.06 9.50 -13.37
C ASN A 114 -9.39 8.48 -12.28
N MET A 115 -10.35 8.81 -11.42
CA MET A 115 -10.99 7.82 -10.55
C MET A 115 -11.83 6.80 -11.33
N ASP A 116 -11.94 6.95 -12.66
CA ASP A 116 -12.75 6.11 -13.55
C ASP A 116 -11.94 5.36 -14.62
N ASP A 117 -10.61 5.28 -14.49
CA ASP A 117 -9.79 4.40 -15.34
C ASP A 117 -10.20 2.95 -15.04
N LYS A 118 -11.22 2.47 -15.76
CA LYS A 118 -11.66 1.08 -15.74
C LYS A 118 -10.47 0.25 -16.19
N VAL A 119 -9.90 -0.51 -15.25
CA VAL A 119 -9.09 -1.67 -15.61
C VAL A 119 -10.05 -2.62 -16.32
N SER A 120 -10.07 -2.57 -17.65
CA SER A 120 -10.66 -3.63 -18.46
C SER A 120 -9.81 -4.87 -18.21
N LEU A 121 -10.36 -5.81 -17.44
CA LEU A 121 -9.85 -7.16 -17.38
C LEU A 121 -10.23 -7.82 -18.70
N GLU A 122 -9.27 -7.87 -19.64
CA GLU A 122 -9.24 -8.92 -20.67
C GLU A 122 -8.55 -10.17 -20.10
#